data_AF-A0A838QM68-F1
#
_entry.id   AF-A0A838QM68-F1
#
_cell.length_a   1.000
_cell.length_b   1.000
_cell.length_c   1.000
_cell.angle_alpha   90.00
_cell.angle_beta   90.00
_cell.angle_gamma   90.00
#
_symmetry.space_group_name_H-M   'P 1'
#
loop_
_entity.id
_entity.type
_entity.pdbx_description
1 polymer ?
#
loop_
_entity_poly.entity_id
_entity_poly.type
_entity_poly.pdbx_seq_one_letter_code
_entity_poly.pdbx_strand_id
1 'polypeptide(L)' 'VTVGPRETWKAEKVSIWHPGHHDNPLGMRLTTLMISKGVPDSAVPMSLLADHPNVQFNFYRGGIGSCNTEMH' A
#
# COMPACT_ATOMS: atom_id res chain seq x y z
N VAL A 1 23.22 -2.75 -1.65
CA VAL A 1 22.51 -3.78 -2.44
C VAL A 1 21.09 -3.86 -1.94
N THR A 2 20.07 -3.87 -2.81
CA THR A 2 18.65 -4.00 -2.43
C THR A 2 17.99 -5.12 -3.24
N VAL A 3 16.94 -5.71 -2.68
CA VAL A 3 16.09 -6.68 -3.38
C VAL A 3 15.18 -5.91 -4.36
N GLY A 4 15.05 -6.40 -5.59
CA GLY A 4 14.23 -5.79 -6.62
C GLY A 4 12.76 -6.23 -6.57
N PRO A 5 11.89 -5.59 -7.38
CA PRO A 5 10.47 -5.97 -7.47
C PRO A 5 10.26 -7.43 -7.92
N ARG A 6 11.08 -7.92 -8.87
CA ARG A 6 10.97 -9.28 -9.39
C ARG A 6 11.27 -10.33 -8.33
N GLU A 7 12.28 -10.08 -7.50
CA GLU A 7 12.66 -10.97 -6.40
C GLU A 7 11.63 -10.88 -5.27
N THR A 8 11.12 -9.67 -4.97
CA THR A 8 10.06 -9.46 -3.98
C THR A 8 8.80 -10.28 -4.32
N TRP A 9 8.48 -10.42 -5.61
CA TRP A 9 7.32 -11.18 -6.08
C TRP A 9 7.38 -12.69 -5.84
N LYS A 10 8.58 -13.22 -5.60
CA LYS A 10 8.76 -14.65 -5.32
C LYS A 10 8.54 -14.98 -3.85
N ALA A 11 8.36 -13.98 -3.00
CA ALA A 11 8.08 -14.19 -1.59
C ALA A 11 6.70 -14.86 -1.42
N GLU A 12 6.57 -15.77 -0.45
CA GLU A 12 5.26 -16.32 -0.09
C GLU A 12 4.30 -15.23 0.41
N LYS A 13 4.86 -14.20 1.06
CA LYS A 13 4.13 -13.08 1.62
C LYS A 13 4.93 -11.79 1.52
N VAL A 14 4.27 -10.71 1.11
CA VAL A 14 4.81 -9.35 1.18
C VAL A 14 4.18 -8.65 2.40
N SER A 15 4.96 -8.48 3.47
CA SER A 15 4.53 -7.77 4.68
C SER A 15 5.16 -6.39 4.74
N ILE A 16 4.35 -5.34 4.58
CA ILE A 16 4.80 -3.95 4.58
C ILE A 16 4.47 -3.31 5.92
N TRP A 17 5.46 -2.61 6.50
CA TRP A 17 5.33 -1.86 7.73
C TRP A 17 5.53 -0.38 7.42
N HIS A 18 4.46 0.40 7.55
CA HIS A 18 4.44 1.78 7.08
C HIS A 18 4.17 2.75 8.25
N PRO A 19 5.13 3.64 8.60
CA PRO A 19 5.02 4.52 9.75
C PRO A 19 4.16 5.76 9.52
N GLY A 20 3.79 6.07 8.27
CA GLY A 20 2.89 7.18 7.91
C GLY A 20 3.58 8.53 7.73
N HIS A 21 4.89 8.55 7.44
CA HIS A 21 5.65 9.79 7.20
C HIS A 21 5.77 10.18 5.72
N HIS A 22 5.68 9.22 4.80
CA HIS A 22 5.94 9.43 3.38
C HIS A 22 4.67 9.54 2.54
N ASP A 23 3.60 8.86 2.96
CA ASP A 23 2.30 8.91 2.29
C ASP A 23 1.31 9.77 3.07
N ASN A 24 0.40 10.42 2.36
CA ASN A 24 -0.72 11.13 2.99
C ASN A 24 -1.83 10.15 3.43
N PRO A 25 -2.72 10.55 4.36
CA PRO A 25 -3.80 9.70 4.87
C PRO A 25 -4.69 9.06 3.80
N LEU A 26 -4.96 9.76 2.69
CA LEU A 26 -5.74 9.24 1.58
C LEU A 26 -4.97 8.17 0.80
N GLY A 27 -3.70 8.43 0.46
CA GLY A 27 -2.85 7.52 -0.31
C GLY A 27 -2.68 6.15 0.36
N MET A 28 -2.48 6.14 1.69
CA MET A 28 -2.39 4.90 2.48
C MET A 28 -3.68 4.05 2.37
N ARG A 29 -4.84 4.70 2.44
CA ARG A 29 -6.17 4.05 2.37
C ARG A 29 -6.52 3.62 0.95
N LEU A 30 -6.23 4.47 -0.03
CA LEU A 30 -6.47 4.19 -1.44
C LEU A 30 -5.63 2.99 -1.89
N THR A 31 -4.33 2.97 -1.58
CA THR A 31 -3.44 1.85 -1.91
C THR A 31 -3.94 0.54 -1.32
N THR A 32 -4.30 0.52 -0.03
CA THR A 32 -4.80 -0.69 0.62
C THR A 32 -6.16 -1.13 0.09
N LEU A 33 -7.04 -0.19 -0.26
CA LEU A 33 -8.29 -0.49 -0.95
C LEU A 33 -8.04 -1.13 -2.32
N MET A 34 -7.15 -0.54 -3.13
CA MET A 34 -6.80 -1.04 -4.46
C MET A 34 -6.25 -2.47 -4.40
N ILE A 35 -5.34 -2.74 -3.46
CA ILE A 35 -4.82 -4.09 -3.23
C ILE A 35 -5.95 -5.05 -2.81
N SER A 36 -6.80 -4.65 -1.86
CA SER A 36 -7.93 -5.47 -1.41
C SER A 36 -8.96 -5.75 -2.52
N LYS A 37 -9.01 -4.92 -3.55
CA LYS A 37 -9.93 -5.05 -4.68
C LYS A 37 -9.28 -5.65 -5.93
N GLY A 38 -7.99 -5.98 -5.89
CA GLY A 38 -7.29 -6.52 -7.05
C GLY A 38 -7.16 -5.49 -8.19
N VAL A 39 -6.94 -4.21 -7.87
CA VAL A 39 -6.85 -3.11 -8.84
C VAL A 39 -5.41 -2.61 -8.92
N PRO A 40 -4.57 -3.15 -9.81
CA PRO A 40 -3.21 -2.64 -10.03
C PRO A 40 -3.22 -1.38 -10.92
N ASP A 41 -2.53 -0.32 -10.49
CA ASP A 41 -2.34 0.90 -11.28
C ASP A 41 -0.94 1.48 -11.05
N SER A 42 -0.20 1.74 -12.13
CA SER A 42 1.14 2.33 -12.06
C SER A 42 1.18 3.75 -11.50
N ALA A 43 0.07 4.50 -11.54
CA ALA A 43 -0.04 5.83 -10.94
C ALA A 43 -0.05 5.78 -9.40
N VAL A 44 -0.35 4.61 -8.82
CA VAL A 44 -0.25 4.34 -7.38
C VAL A 44 0.74 3.16 -7.21
N PRO A 45 2.06 3.39 -7.15
CA PRO A 45 3.05 2.32 -7.37
C PRO A 45 2.92 1.09 -6.47
N MET A 46 2.53 1.27 -5.21
CA MET A 46 2.33 0.16 -4.28
C MET A 46 1.09 -0.68 -4.59
N SER A 47 0.12 -0.14 -5.35
CA SER A 47 -1.09 -0.88 -5.78
C SER A 47 -0.75 -2.03 -6.73
N LEU A 48 0.41 -2.03 -7.39
CA LEU A 48 0.84 -3.14 -8.23
C LEU A 48 0.89 -4.46 -7.44
N LEU A 49 1.14 -4.40 -6.12
CA LEU A 49 1.08 -5.56 -5.24
C LEU A 49 -0.32 -6.22 -5.17
N ALA A 50 -1.36 -5.62 -5.75
CA ALA A 50 -2.67 -6.23 -5.92
C ALA A 50 -2.62 -7.57 -6.68
N ASP A 51 -1.62 -7.75 -7.55
CA ASP A 51 -1.41 -8.98 -8.33
C ASP A 51 -0.61 -10.05 -7.55
N HIS A 52 -0.19 -9.76 -6.31
CA HIS A 52 0.49 -10.72 -5.45
C HIS A 52 -0.53 -11.47 -4.56
N PRO A 53 -0.46 -12.81 -4.45
CA PRO A 53 -1.49 -13.60 -3.79
C PRO A 53 -1.64 -13.36 -2.27
N ASN A 54 -0.60 -12.81 -1.62
CA ASN A 54 -0.57 -12.63 -0.17
C ASN A 54 0.19 -11.36 0.23
N VAL A 55 -0.54 -10.28 0.47
CA VAL A 55 0.02 -8.97 0.85
C VAL A 55 -0.64 -8.50 2.14
N GLN A 56 0.18 -8.00 3.07
CA GLN A 56 -0.30 -7.40 4.30
C GLN A 56 0.36 -6.04 4.52
N PHE A 57 -0.47 -5.01 4.73
CA PHE A 57 -0.02 -3.71 5.21
C PHE A 57 -0.27 -3.57 6.70
N ASN A 58 0.76 -3.13 7.42
CA ASN A 58 0.69 -2.79 8.83
C ASN A 58 1.01 -1.30 8.96
N PHE A 59 0.03 -0.53 9.43
CA PHE A 59 0.20 0.91 9.63
C PHE A 59 0.45 1.23 11.09
N TYR A 60 1.41 2.12 11.34
CA TYR A 60 1.49 2.75 12.65
C TYR A 60 0.25 3.64 12.84
N ARG A 61 -0.56 3.34 13.87
CA ARG A 61 -1.83 4.02 14.11
C ARG A 61 -1.68 5.54 14.21
N GLY A 62 -0.59 6.02 14.83
CA GLY A 62 -0.32 7.46 14.95
C GLY A 62 -0.01 8.15 13.62
N GLY A 63 0.41 7.41 12.60
CA GLY A 63 0.75 7.93 11.27
C GLY A 63 -0.38 7.85 10.23
N ILE A 64 -1.53 7.27 10.57
CA ILE A 64 -2.66 7.11 9.62
C ILE A 64 -3.35 8.45 9.29
N GLY A 65 -3.33 9.41 10.24
CA GLY A 65 -3.95 10.72 10.11
C GLY A 65 -5.46 10.72 9.82
N SER A 66 -6.01 11.92 9.61
CA SER A 66 -7.40 12.14 9.19
C SER A 66 -7.48 12.28 7.67
N CYS A 67 -8.53 11.69 7.09
CA CYS A 67 -8.89 11.90 5.68
C CYS A 67 -10.28 12.52 5.68
N ASN A 68 -10.34 13.83 5.44
CA ASN A 68 -11.60 14.56 5.39
C ASN A 68 -12.07 14.67 3.93
N THR A 69 -13.37 14.77 3.74
CA THR A 69 -13.98 15.04 2.44
C THR A 69 -14.88 16.26 2.62
N GLU A 70 -14.79 17.20 1.69
CA GLU A 70 -15.71 18.32 1.59
C GLU A 70 -16.74 17.97 0.52
N MET A 71 -18.02 18.09 0.87
CA MET A 71 -19.12 18.01 -0.10
C MET A 71 -19.50 19.45 -0.46
N HIS A 72 -19.35 19.80 -1.74
CA HIS A 72 -19.83 21.07 -2.30
C HIS A 72 -21.29 20.98 -2.72
#